data_AF-A0A1X7T169-F1
#
_entry.id   AF-A0A1X7T169-F1
#
_cell.length_a   1.000
_cell.length_b   1.000
_cell.length_c   1.000
_cell.angle_alpha   90.00
_cell.angle_beta   90.00
_cell.angle_gamma   90.00
#
_symmetry.space_group_name_H-M   'P 1'
#
loop_
_entity.id
_entity.type
_entity.pdbx_description
1 polymer ?
#
loop_
_entity_poly.entity_id
_entity_poly.type
_entity_poly.pdbx_seq_one_letter_code
_entity_poly.pdbx_strand_id
1 'polypeptide(L)'
;MASCSSAGVDEDQLGEGDVVQKPSKIPKTSIWDTTDEESIQSQLIMSVLYNGGCLGLSYYDTESGQLCIMLDVAETKDYEILKRGSSPEGDTGSIFACSISVEVLPIIMQVEPSIVLSSSKQNENMQQILKDCSSPEGDTGSIFACSISVEVLPSVEFKYETAHRRIMSYSWPGVQGAGTGEGRTEGMEKEREVRISSIIPMDSSNMVRSIGALLKYLDKKRIGIELEDIGTHVPILSVKRFTLDNLLLMDETAFSSLRIFYRENHPSVYKGSSGSKEGLSLFGIANHTRSSLGHKLLKLWFLRPLKDIGTLSERLDAIEYLSSIKNNETVASLTDCLKNIKNIPRILVRMSQSHLSITDWQSLYK
;
A
#
# COMPACT_ATOMS: atom_id res chain seq x y z
N MET A 1 -12.08 -55.17 77.14
CA MET A 1 -12.14 -53.71 77.37
C MET A 1 -12.03 -53.04 76.01
N ALA A 2 -13.01 -52.18 75.70
CA ALA A 2 -13.11 -51.24 74.57
C ALA A 2 -13.06 -51.86 73.15
N SER A 3 -14.19 -52.12 72.48
CA SER A 3 -15.08 -51.18 71.75
C SER A 3 -14.49 -50.79 70.38
N CYS A 4 -15.01 -51.35 69.27
CA CYS A 4 -16.06 -50.78 68.39
C CYS A 4 -15.58 -49.49 67.71
N SER A 5 -15.58 -49.28 66.38
CA SER A 5 -16.45 -49.67 65.25
C SER A 5 -15.74 -49.16 63.97
N SER A 6 -16.09 -49.38 62.70
CA SER A 6 -17.10 -50.12 61.93
C SER A 6 -16.62 -50.03 60.47
N ALA A 7 -16.96 -51.03 59.67
CA ALA A 7 -16.69 -51.11 58.24
C ALA A 7 -17.38 -50.01 57.41
N GLY A 8 -16.86 -49.75 56.20
CA GLY A 8 -17.57 -49.01 55.15
C GLY A 8 -16.63 -48.55 54.04
N VAL A 9 -16.71 -49.21 52.89
CA VAL A 9 -16.04 -48.91 51.62
C VAL A 9 -16.97 -48.01 50.80
N ASP A 10 -16.46 -46.96 50.14
CA ASP A 10 -16.57 -46.73 48.68
C ASP A 10 -16.21 -45.28 48.25
N GLU A 11 -15.56 -45.22 47.08
CA GLU A 11 -15.44 -44.18 46.05
C GLU A 11 -15.09 -42.72 46.47
N ASP A 12 -13.88 -42.25 46.12
CA ASP A 12 -13.65 -41.49 44.87
C ASP A 12 -12.22 -40.90 44.80
N GLN A 13 -11.82 -40.53 43.59
CA GLN A 13 -10.73 -39.63 43.18
C GLN A 13 -9.40 -40.24 42.69
N LEU A 14 -9.29 -40.19 41.36
CA LEU A 14 -8.07 -40.25 40.57
C LEU A 14 -7.09 -39.12 40.93
N GLY A 15 -5.81 -39.46 41.05
CA GLY A 15 -4.68 -38.53 41.15
C GLY A 15 -3.60 -38.87 40.11
N GLU A 16 -3.29 -37.85 39.31
CA GLU A 16 -2.42 -37.75 38.15
C GLU A 16 -0.99 -38.33 38.30
N GLY A 17 -0.52 -38.98 37.22
CA GLY A 17 0.90 -39.28 37.00
C GLY A 17 1.50 -38.33 35.97
N ASP A 18 2.66 -37.79 36.31
CA ASP A 18 3.49 -36.86 35.53
C ASP A 18 3.78 -37.32 34.09
N VAL A 19 3.37 -36.50 33.12
CA VAL A 19 3.93 -36.52 31.75
C VAL A 19 4.84 -35.31 31.59
N VAL A 20 6.13 -35.57 31.50
CA VAL A 20 7.18 -34.61 31.16
C VAL A 20 6.90 -34.01 29.78
N GLN A 21 6.35 -32.79 29.73
CA GLN A 21 6.25 -32.00 28.50
C GLN A 21 7.58 -31.30 28.21
N LYS A 22 8.20 -31.67 27.08
CA LYS A 22 9.24 -30.86 26.43
C LYS A 22 8.66 -29.46 26.12
N PRO A 23 9.39 -28.36 26.32
CA PRO A 23 8.90 -27.04 25.97
C PRO A 23 8.74 -26.94 24.45
N SER A 24 7.50 -26.82 23.99
CA SER A 24 7.16 -26.46 22.62
C SER A 24 7.70 -25.05 22.35
N LYS A 25 8.57 -24.95 21.34
CA LYS A 25 9.04 -23.65 20.83
C LYS A 25 7.85 -22.94 20.18
N ILE A 26 7.26 -22.01 20.91
CA ILE A 26 6.29 -21.04 20.39
C ILE A 26 6.98 -20.26 19.25
N PRO A 27 6.36 -20.10 18.06
CA PRO A 27 6.95 -19.27 17.02
C PRO A 27 6.92 -17.80 17.48
N LYS A 28 8.04 -17.13 17.24
CA LYS A 28 8.27 -15.72 17.58
C LYS A 28 7.16 -14.86 16.98
N THR A 29 6.42 -14.18 17.84
CA THR A 29 5.54 -13.07 17.50
C THR A 29 6.26 -12.11 16.55
N SER A 30 5.56 -11.65 15.50
CA SER A 30 6.01 -10.59 14.60
C SER A 30 6.55 -9.43 15.44
N ILE A 31 7.87 -9.22 15.39
CA ILE A 31 8.60 -8.14 16.09
C ILE A 31 8.13 -6.73 15.63
N TRP A 32 7.25 -6.67 14.64
CA TRP A 32 6.77 -5.44 14.01
C TRP A 32 5.42 -4.94 14.54
N ASP A 33 4.73 -5.70 15.39
CA ASP A 33 3.40 -5.31 15.92
C ASP A 33 3.43 -4.64 17.31
N THR A 34 4.61 -4.32 17.84
CA THR A 34 4.71 -3.67 19.15
C THR A 34 5.81 -2.63 19.16
N THR A 35 5.44 -1.42 18.79
CA THR A 35 5.88 -0.21 19.49
C THR A 35 4.84 0.86 19.22
N ASP A 36 4.33 1.46 20.29
CA ASP A 36 3.56 2.70 20.28
C ASP A 36 4.37 3.79 19.55
N GLU A 37 4.28 3.84 18.23
CA GLU A 37 4.66 4.98 17.43
C GLU A 37 3.41 5.84 17.32
N GLU A 38 3.40 7.01 17.97
CA GLU A 38 2.34 8.01 17.83
C GLU A 38 1.99 8.15 16.34
N SER A 39 0.81 7.65 16.00
CA SER A 39 0.41 7.33 14.65
C SER A 39 -0.08 8.59 13.97
N ILE A 40 0.82 9.27 13.25
CA ILE A 40 0.38 9.76 11.94
C ILE A 40 0.01 8.48 11.19
N GLN A 41 -1.27 8.17 11.16
CA GLN A 41 -1.82 7.01 10.48
C GLN A 41 -1.30 7.09 9.04
N SER A 42 -0.40 6.19 8.63
CA SER A 42 0.13 6.22 7.26
C SER A 42 -1.04 5.98 6.32
N GLN A 43 -1.39 7.01 5.58
CA GLN A 43 -2.48 6.97 4.61
C GLN A 43 -1.91 6.97 3.21
N LEU A 44 -2.46 6.10 2.37
CA LEU A 44 -2.25 6.10 0.93
C LEU A 44 -3.46 6.77 0.30
N ILE A 45 -3.21 7.87 -0.41
CA ILE A 45 -4.27 8.67 -1.05
C ILE A 45 -4.12 8.51 -2.55
N MET A 46 -5.11 7.89 -3.18
CA MET A 46 -5.11 7.59 -4.60
C MET A 46 -6.07 8.53 -5.32
N SER A 47 -5.72 9.01 -6.51
CA SER A 47 -6.62 9.66 -7.46
C SER A 47 -6.75 8.83 -8.72
N VAL A 48 -7.99 8.56 -9.11
CA VAL A 48 -8.33 7.76 -10.28
C VAL A 48 -9.20 8.57 -11.23
N LEU A 49 -8.86 8.54 -12.52
CA LEU A 49 -9.66 9.14 -13.57
C LEU A 49 -9.74 8.19 -14.77
N TYR A 50 -10.96 7.82 -15.14
CA TYR A 50 -11.23 7.15 -16.42
C TYR A 50 -11.91 8.12 -17.37
N ASN A 51 -11.34 8.31 -18.55
CA ASN A 51 -11.91 9.17 -19.58
C ASN A 51 -11.39 8.79 -20.97
N GLY A 52 -12.28 8.72 -21.96
CA GLY A 52 -11.90 8.45 -23.35
C GLY A 52 -11.32 7.05 -23.60
N GLY A 53 -11.67 6.05 -22.79
CA GLY A 53 -11.15 4.69 -22.93
C GLY A 53 -9.76 4.45 -22.31
N CYS A 54 -9.22 5.46 -21.61
CA CYS A 54 -7.94 5.35 -20.91
C CYS A 54 -8.12 5.58 -19.41
N LEU A 55 -7.40 4.79 -18.61
CA LEU A 55 -7.30 4.92 -17.17
C LEU A 55 -6.03 5.69 -16.81
N GLY A 56 -6.16 6.79 -16.05
CA GLY A 56 -5.05 7.51 -15.44
C GLY A 56 -5.13 7.44 -13.92
N LEU A 57 -4.00 7.15 -13.27
CA LEU A 57 -3.94 6.95 -11.83
C LEU A 57 -2.68 7.56 -11.23
N SER A 58 -2.83 8.15 -10.05
CA SER A 58 -1.71 8.58 -9.22
C SER A 58 -2.03 8.33 -7.75
N TYR A 59 -1.02 8.12 -6.91
CA TYR A 59 -1.22 8.03 -5.48
C TYR A 59 -0.05 8.65 -4.71
N TYR A 60 -0.36 9.18 -3.53
CA TYR A 60 0.61 9.78 -2.63
C TYR A 60 0.68 8.97 -1.34
N ASP A 61 1.90 8.62 -0.96
CA ASP A 61 2.20 7.97 0.31
C ASP A 61 2.65 9.02 1.34
N THR A 62 1.81 9.22 2.36
CA THR A 62 2.08 10.16 3.45
C THR A 62 3.25 9.73 4.33
N GLU A 63 3.57 8.44 4.39
CA GLU A 63 4.68 7.94 5.18
C GLU A 63 6.02 8.23 4.51
N SER A 64 6.11 8.07 3.19
CA SER A 64 7.37 8.24 2.45
C SER A 64 7.49 9.57 1.70
N GLY A 65 6.42 10.35 1.60
CA GLY A 65 6.38 11.61 0.84
C GLY A 65 6.52 11.39 -0.67
N GLN A 66 6.18 10.19 -1.15
CA GLN A 66 6.38 9.78 -2.54
C GLN A 66 5.09 9.91 -3.34
N LEU A 67 5.19 10.54 -4.51
CA LEU A 67 4.14 10.54 -5.52
C LEU A 67 4.41 9.41 -6.51
N CYS A 68 3.50 8.46 -6.60
CA CYS A 68 3.54 7.40 -7.59
C CYS A 68 2.55 7.70 -8.72
N ILE A 69 3.03 7.58 -9.96
CA ILE A 69 2.27 7.91 -11.17
C ILE A 69 2.18 6.69 -12.09
N MET A 70 1.00 6.47 -12.67
CA MET A 70 0.75 5.48 -13.71
C MET A 70 0.42 6.22 -14.99
N LEU A 71 1.11 5.87 -16.07
CA LEU A 71 0.79 6.41 -17.40
C LEU A 71 -0.62 5.98 -17.82
N ASP A 72 -1.17 6.68 -18.81
CA ASP A 72 -2.50 6.35 -19.32
C ASP A 72 -2.49 4.92 -19.89
N VAL A 73 -3.20 4.02 -19.23
CA VAL A 73 -3.42 2.65 -19.69
C VAL A 73 -4.67 2.65 -20.55
N ALA A 74 -4.53 2.27 -21.81
CA ALA A 74 -5.67 2.12 -22.71
C ALA A 74 -6.37 0.78 -22.43
N GLU A 75 -7.71 0.79 -22.48
CA GLU A 75 -8.53 -0.41 -22.34
C GLU A 75 -8.06 -1.47 -23.36
N THR A 76 -7.47 -2.56 -22.86
CA THR A 76 -7.01 -3.64 -23.73
C THR A 76 -8.19 -4.51 -24.15
N LYS A 77 -8.23 -4.88 -25.44
CA LYS A 77 -9.27 -5.78 -26.00
C LYS A 77 -9.10 -7.24 -25.54
N ASP A 78 -7.99 -7.56 -24.88
CA ASP A 78 -7.55 -8.92 -24.57
C ASP A 78 -8.35 -9.63 -23.46
N TYR A 79 -9.28 -8.93 -22.82
CA TYR A 79 -10.11 -9.48 -21.73
C TYR A 79 -11.34 -10.27 -22.19
N GLU A 80 -11.38 -10.77 -23.43
CA GLU A 80 -12.48 -11.63 -23.92
C GLU A 80 -12.71 -12.88 -23.06
N ILE A 81 -11.66 -13.40 -22.39
CA ILE A 81 -11.77 -14.56 -21.51
C ILE A 81 -12.59 -14.23 -20.25
N LEU A 82 -12.48 -13.00 -19.72
CA LEU A 82 -13.27 -12.53 -18.57
C LEU A 82 -14.68 -12.09 -19.00
N LYS A 83 -14.84 -11.55 -20.21
CA LYS A 83 -16.16 -11.24 -20.82
C LYS A 83 -17.03 -12.48 -21.03
N ARG A 84 -16.44 -13.66 -21.18
CA ARG A 84 -17.16 -14.93 -21.35
C ARG A 84 -17.71 -15.51 -20.03
N GLY A 85 -17.24 -15.02 -18.88
CA GLY A 85 -17.74 -15.42 -17.56
C GLY A 85 -19.04 -14.72 -17.14
N SER A 86 -19.36 -13.58 -17.75
CA SER A 86 -20.68 -12.93 -17.66
C SER A 86 -21.61 -13.48 -18.73
N SER A 87 -22.77 -13.98 -18.30
CA SER A 87 -23.80 -14.64 -19.12
C SER A 87 -24.11 -13.90 -20.45
N PRO A 88 -24.46 -14.60 -21.55
CA PRO A 88 -24.65 -13.99 -22.88
C PRO A 88 -25.95 -13.19 -23.05
N GLU A 89 -26.80 -13.10 -22.02
CA GLU A 89 -28.12 -12.49 -22.12
C GLU A 89 -28.19 -11.21 -21.26
N GLY A 90 -27.88 -10.08 -21.88
CA GLY A 90 -28.19 -8.74 -21.34
C GLY A 90 -27.02 -7.76 -21.29
N ASP A 91 -27.19 -6.62 -21.93
CA ASP A 91 -26.45 -5.37 -21.77
C ASP A 91 -24.98 -5.30 -22.26
N THR A 92 -24.83 -4.70 -23.44
CA THR A 92 -23.57 -4.10 -23.91
C THR A 92 -22.98 -3.07 -22.93
N GLY A 93 -23.77 -2.53 -21.99
CA GLY A 93 -23.30 -1.70 -20.88
C GLY A 93 -22.52 -2.46 -19.80
N SER A 94 -22.82 -3.75 -19.59
CA SER A 94 -22.13 -4.62 -18.62
C SER A 94 -20.72 -4.99 -19.10
N ILE A 95 -20.54 -5.13 -20.42
CA ILE A 95 -19.24 -5.44 -21.05
C ILE A 95 -18.21 -4.32 -20.80
N PHE A 96 -18.64 -3.05 -20.82
CA PHE A 96 -17.79 -1.90 -20.49
C PHE A 96 -17.53 -1.75 -18.98
N ALA A 97 -18.48 -2.14 -18.12
CA ALA A 97 -18.25 -2.19 -16.67
C ALA A 97 -17.15 -3.20 -16.33
N CYS A 98 -17.18 -4.37 -16.99
CA CYS A 98 -16.24 -5.45 -16.76
C CYS A 98 -14.78 -5.03 -17.03
N SER A 99 -14.49 -4.33 -18.13
CA SER A 99 -13.11 -3.91 -18.44
C SER A 99 -12.51 -2.94 -17.41
N ILE A 100 -13.32 -1.97 -16.93
CA ILE A 100 -12.87 -1.00 -15.93
C ILE A 100 -12.56 -1.70 -14.60
N SER A 101 -13.41 -2.65 -14.20
CA SER A 101 -13.18 -3.45 -12.99
C SER A 101 -11.89 -4.25 -13.05
N VAL A 102 -11.55 -4.80 -14.23
CA VAL A 102 -10.36 -5.65 -14.41
C VAL A 102 -9.05 -4.87 -14.28
N GLU A 103 -9.04 -3.59 -14.65
CA GLU A 103 -7.84 -2.75 -14.50
C GLU A 103 -7.78 -2.11 -13.11
N VAL A 104 -8.90 -1.60 -12.59
CA VAL A 104 -8.91 -0.79 -11.36
C VAL A 104 -8.84 -1.66 -10.10
N LEU A 105 -9.59 -2.76 -10.04
CA LEU A 105 -9.72 -3.57 -8.83
C LEU A 105 -8.38 -4.21 -8.40
N PRO A 106 -7.58 -4.80 -9.31
CA PRO A 106 -6.25 -5.30 -8.93
C PRO A 106 -5.33 -4.18 -8.43
N ILE A 107 -5.43 -2.96 -8.97
CA ILE A 107 -4.61 -1.83 -8.51
C ILE A 107 -5.03 -1.42 -7.10
N ILE A 108 -6.33 -1.31 -6.83
CA ILE A 108 -6.85 -1.00 -5.49
C ILE A 108 -6.39 -2.06 -4.49
N MET A 109 -6.48 -3.34 -4.83
CA MET A 109 -5.99 -4.44 -3.99
C MET A 109 -4.48 -4.40 -3.77
N GLN A 110 -3.70 -4.03 -4.80
CA GLN A 110 -2.24 -3.99 -4.75
C GLN A 110 -1.66 -2.75 -4.06
N VAL A 111 -2.38 -1.63 -4.10
CA VAL A 111 -1.96 -0.37 -3.47
C VAL A 111 -2.53 -0.26 -2.07
N GLU A 112 -3.68 -0.90 -1.78
CA GLU A 112 -4.42 -0.79 -0.52
C GLU A 112 -4.61 0.69 -0.09
N PRO A 113 -5.19 1.57 -0.94
CA PRO A 113 -5.35 2.97 -0.61
C PRO A 113 -6.33 3.16 0.55
N SER A 114 -6.04 4.10 1.44
CA SER A 114 -6.96 4.50 2.51
C SER A 114 -8.08 5.40 1.98
N ILE A 115 -7.74 6.25 1.01
CA ILE A 115 -8.65 7.23 0.39
C ILE A 115 -8.52 7.13 -1.12
N VAL A 116 -9.66 7.08 -1.82
CA VAL A 116 -9.71 7.15 -3.29
C VAL A 116 -10.48 8.39 -3.73
N LEU A 117 -9.82 9.24 -4.51
CA LEU A 117 -10.35 10.46 -5.08
C LEU A 117 -10.85 10.21 -6.50
N SER A 118 -12.12 10.56 -6.74
CA SER A 118 -12.77 10.37 -8.04
C SER A 118 -13.50 11.63 -8.48
N SER A 119 -13.78 11.77 -9.78
CA SER A 119 -14.48 12.95 -10.33
C SER A 119 -15.99 12.82 -10.22
N SER A 120 -16.67 13.93 -9.93
CA SER A 120 -18.14 14.01 -9.92
C SER A 120 -18.80 13.68 -11.27
N LYS A 121 -18.05 13.74 -12.38
CA LYS A 121 -18.51 13.40 -13.73
C LYS A 121 -17.97 12.07 -14.25
N GLN A 122 -17.47 11.21 -13.37
CA GLN A 122 -17.05 9.86 -13.77
C GLN A 122 -18.21 9.01 -14.29
N ASN A 123 -17.87 7.98 -15.07
CA ASN A 123 -18.83 6.98 -15.52
C ASN A 123 -19.52 6.31 -14.33
N GLU A 124 -20.82 6.02 -14.47
CA GLU A 124 -21.64 5.38 -13.43
C GLU A 124 -21.04 4.05 -12.99
N ASN A 125 -20.52 3.25 -13.93
CA ASN A 125 -19.85 1.98 -13.66
C ASN A 125 -18.63 2.15 -12.73
N MET A 126 -17.80 3.18 -12.96
CA MET A 126 -16.65 3.47 -12.09
C MET A 126 -17.11 3.87 -10.69
N GLN A 127 -18.17 4.68 -10.59
CA GLN A 127 -18.71 5.09 -9.30
C GLN A 127 -19.31 3.89 -8.55
N GLN A 128 -19.91 2.93 -9.26
CA GLN A 128 -20.43 1.70 -8.67
C GLN A 128 -19.31 0.80 -8.16
N ILE A 129 -18.27 0.53 -8.98
CA ILE A 129 -17.09 -0.25 -8.56
C ILE A 129 -16.44 0.34 -7.30
N LEU A 130 -16.29 1.67 -7.25
CA LEU A 130 -15.74 2.35 -6.08
C LEU A 130 -16.67 2.26 -4.86
N LYS A 131 -17.99 2.29 -5.06
CA LYS A 131 -18.96 2.09 -3.98
C LYS A 131 -18.94 0.67 -3.45
N ASP A 132 -18.85 -0.32 -4.33
CA ASP A 132 -18.74 -1.74 -3.97
C ASP A 132 -17.45 -1.99 -3.16
N CYS A 133 -16.34 -1.32 -3.51
CA CYS A 133 -15.10 -1.32 -2.73
C CYS A 133 -15.22 -0.60 -1.37
N SER A 134 -16.18 0.31 -1.22
CA SER A 134 -16.40 1.07 0.02
C SER A 134 -17.40 0.40 0.98
N SER A 135 -18.28 -0.47 0.46
CA SER A 135 -19.22 -1.22 1.28
C SER A 135 -18.50 -2.41 1.93
N PRO A 136 -18.43 -2.47 3.27
CA PRO A 136 -18.07 -3.71 3.95
C PRO A 136 -19.26 -4.64 3.81
N GLU A 137 -19.36 -5.39 2.70
CA GLU A 137 -20.24 -6.55 2.71
C GLU A 137 -19.73 -7.47 3.82
N GLY A 138 -20.61 -7.69 4.79
CA GLY A 138 -20.33 -8.33 6.06
C GLY A 138 -20.10 -9.83 5.92
N ASP A 139 -19.13 -10.23 5.11
CA ASP A 139 -18.63 -11.59 5.10
C ASP A 139 -17.26 -11.64 5.75
N THR A 140 -17.19 -12.44 6.81
CA THR A 140 -16.13 -12.49 7.82
C THR A 140 -14.88 -13.22 7.32
N GLY A 141 -14.51 -13.02 6.06
CA GLY A 141 -13.40 -13.71 5.39
C GLY A 141 -12.76 -13.00 4.20
N SER A 142 -13.22 -11.81 3.77
CA SER A 142 -12.50 -11.06 2.73
C SER A 142 -11.17 -10.51 3.29
N ILE A 143 -10.07 -10.97 2.68
CA ILE A 143 -8.69 -10.56 3.01
C ILE A 143 -8.51 -9.04 2.85
N PHE A 144 -9.29 -8.44 1.95
CA PHE A 144 -9.22 -7.04 1.56
C PHE A 144 -10.48 -6.28 1.98
N ALA A 145 -11.00 -6.55 3.19
CA ALA A 145 -11.92 -5.66 3.89
C ALA A 145 -11.20 -4.31 4.17
N CYS A 146 -11.02 -3.55 3.10
CA CYS A 146 -10.35 -2.28 3.07
C CYS A 146 -11.47 -1.26 3.29
N SER A 147 -11.47 -0.58 4.44
CA SER A 147 -12.38 0.54 4.67
C SER A 147 -11.93 1.73 3.81
N ILE A 148 -12.08 1.61 2.50
CA ILE A 148 -11.69 2.63 1.54
C ILE A 148 -12.69 3.77 1.64
N SER A 149 -12.19 4.97 1.94
CA SER A 149 -13.00 6.18 1.88
C SER A 149 -12.96 6.73 0.46
N VAL A 150 -14.11 6.72 -0.23
CA VAL A 150 -14.22 7.31 -1.57
C VAL A 150 -14.67 8.76 -1.44
N GLU A 151 -13.83 9.71 -1.88
CA GLU A 151 -14.14 11.14 -1.87
C GLU A 151 -14.30 11.65 -3.31
N VAL A 152 -15.46 12.23 -3.60
CA VAL A 152 -15.80 12.74 -4.94
C VAL A 152 -15.46 14.23 -5.02
N LEU A 153 -14.53 14.58 -5.90
CA LEU A 153 -14.12 15.97 -6.14
C LEU A 153 -14.84 16.57 -7.36
N PRO A 154 -15.04 17.90 -7.41
CA PRO A 154 -15.66 18.56 -8.55
C PRO A 154 -14.88 18.31 -9.86
N SER A 155 -15.60 18.07 -10.95
CA SER A 155 -15.00 17.86 -12.28
C SER A 155 -14.06 18.98 -12.77
N VAL A 156 -14.17 20.20 -12.23
CA VAL A 156 -13.26 21.31 -12.53
C VAL A 156 -11.82 21.01 -12.12
N GLU A 157 -11.63 20.22 -11.05
CA GLU A 157 -10.30 19.86 -10.54
C GLU A 157 -9.58 18.82 -11.41
N PHE A 158 -10.33 18.10 -12.25
CA PHE A 158 -9.82 17.11 -13.21
C PHE A 158 -9.71 17.65 -14.64
N LYS A 159 -9.84 18.97 -14.85
CA LYS A 159 -9.57 19.57 -16.17
C LYS A 159 -8.07 19.58 -16.43
N TYR A 160 -7.67 19.25 -17.66
CA TYR A 160 -6.26 19.14 -18.05
C TYR A 160 -5.52 20.47 -17.81
N GLU A 161 -6.08 21.59 -18.24
CA GLU A 161 -5.42 22.90 -18.15
C GLU A 161 -5.23 23.34 -16.69
N THR A 162 -6.19 23.04 -15.82
CA THR A 162 -6.10 23.31 -14.38
C THR A 162 -5.02 22.44 -13.74
N ALA A 163 -5.02 21.15 -14.06
CA ALA A 163 -4.05 20.20 -13.53
C ALA A 163 -2.62 20.51 -14.01
N HIS A 164 -2.44 20.78 -15.30
CA HIS A 164 -1.18 21.17 -15.90
C HIS A 164 -0.61 22.44 -15.25
N ARG A 165 -1.43 23.49 -15.10
CA ARG A 165 -1.00 24.73 -14.42
C ARG A 165 -0.56 24.46 -12.99
N ARG A 166 -1.27 23.60 -12.26
CA ARG A 166 -0.96 23.24 -10.87
C ARG A 166 0.35 22.48 -10.75
N ILE A 167 0.57 21.51 -11.63
CA ILE A 167 1.84 20.76 -11.72
C ILE A 167 2.98 21.71 -12.03
N MET A 168 2.81 22.60 -13.01
CA MET A 168 3.83 23.59 -13.36
C MET A 168 4.06 24.63 -12.26
N SER A 169 3.12 24.88 -11.36
CA SER A 169 3.33 25.79 -10.21
C SER A 169 3.95 25.09 -9.00
N TYR A 170 3.87 23.76 -8.89
CA TYR A 170 4.29 23.01 -7.70
C TYR A 170 5.81 23.01 -7.47
N SER A 171 6.21 22.78 -6.21
CA SER A 171 7.61 22.55 -5.82
C SER A 171 7.97 21.07 -6.04
N TRP A 172 8.77 20.79 -7.07
CA TRP A 172 9.21 19.43 -7.39
C TRP A 172 10.61 19.14 -6.83
N PRO A 173 10.89 17.89 -6.44
CA PRO A 173 12.22 17.48 -5.98
C PRO A 173 13.31 17.85 -6.97
N GLY A 174 14.36 18.53 -6.49
CA GLY A 174 15.51 18.90 -7.31
C GLY A 174 15.22 19.95 -8.38
N VAL A 175 14.04 20.59 -8.38
CA VAL A 175 13.72 21.76 -9.20
C VAL A 175 13.83 22.99 -8.28
N GLN A 176 15.04 23.54 -8.12
CA GLN A 176 15.21 24.81 -7.42
C GLN A 176 14.70 25.94 -8.30
N GLY A 177 13.78 26.75 -7.79
CA GLY A 177 13.26 27.91 -8.51
C GLY A 177 11.87 28.35 -8.08
N ALA A 178 11.69 28.67 -6.79
CA ALA A 178 10.53 29.41 -6.30
C ALA A 178 10.80 30.04 -4.93
N GLY A 179 11.92 30.76 -4.80
CA GLY A 179 11.87 31.91 -3.91
C GLY A 179 10.92 32.91 -4.54
N THR A 180 9.96 33.41 -3.78
CA THR A 180 9.03 34.51 -4.13
C THR A 180 9.78 35.85 -4.30
N GLY A 181 10.80 35.87 -5.17
CA GLY A 181 11.67 37.01 -5.41
C GLY A 181 11.60 37.46 -6.87
N GLU A 182 11.37 38.76 -7.04
CA GLU A 182 11.35 39.50 -8.29
C GLU A 182 12.59 39.19 -9.15
N GLY A 183 12.37 38.61 -10.33
CA GLY A 183 13.45 38.24 -11.26
C GLY A 183 13.16 37.02 -12.14
N ARG A 184 11.92 36.88 -12.65
CA ARG A 184 11.57 35.79 -13.58
C ARG A 184 12.22 36.06 -14.95
N THR A 185 13.33 35.39 -15.24
CA THR A 185 13.93 35.41 -16.58
C THR A 185 13.25 34.32 -17.41
N GLU A 186 12.75 34.63 -18.61
CA GLU A 186 12.05 33.66 -19.50
C GLU A 186 12.84 32.35 -19.74
N GLY A 187 14.17 32.39 -19.67
CA GLY A 187 15.03 31.21 -19.76
C GLY A 187 14.85 30.21 -18.61
N MET A 188 14.67 30.69 -17.37
CA MET A 188 14.47 29.82 -16.21
C MET A 188 13.12 29.11 -16.23
N GLU A 189 12.08 29.76 -16.78
CA GLU A 189 10.76 29.15 -16.92
C GLU A 189 10.77 27.99 -17.92
N LYS A 190 11.46 28.17 -19.05
CA LYS A 190 11.63 27.11 -20.05
C LYS A 190 12.46 25.95 -19.51
N GLU A 191 13.54 26.22 -18.77
CA GLU A 191 14.34 25.16 -18.14
C GLU A 191 13.52 24.37 -17.11
N ARG A 192 12.73 25.08 -16.29
CA ARG A 192 11.83 24.47 -15.32
C ARG A 192 10.80 23.57 -15.98
N GLU A 193 10.17 24.04 -17.06
CA GLU A 193 9.20 23.26 -17.83
C GLU A 193 9.80 21.97 -18.37
N VAL A 194 10.97 22.05 -19.01
CA VAL A 194 11.69 20.87 -19.54
C VAL A 194 12.04 19.88 -18.42
N ARG A 195 12.44 20.39 -17.26
CA ARG A 195 12.77 19.55 -16.10
C ARG A 195 11.53 18.85 -15.56
N ILE A 196 10.41 19.55 -15.41
CA ILE A 196 9.15 18.95 -14.96
C ILE A 196 8.65 17.92 -15.99
N SER A 197 8.71 18.23 -17.29
CA SER A 197 8.30 17.28 -18.34
C SER A 197 9.17 16.03 -18.41
N SER A 198 10.43 16.10 -17.94
CA SER A 198 11.29 14.92 -17.83
C SER A 198 10.86 13.97 -16.70
N ILE A 199 10.30 14.52 -15.62
CA ILE A 199 9.83 13.76 -14.45
C ILE A 199 8.43 13.22 -14.71
N ILE A 200 7.53 14.07 -15.22
CA ILE A 200 6.12 13.78 -15.45
C ILE A 200 5.84 13.95 -16.95
N PRO A 201 5.60 12.87 -17.70
CA PRO A 201 5.29 12.97 -19.13
C PRO A 201 3.91 13.59 -19.33
N MET A 202 3.86 14.77 -19.95
CA MET A 202 2.62 15.54 -20.09
C MET A 202 1.68 15.00 -21.19
N ASP A 203 2.15 14.01 -21.96
CA ASP A 203 1.40 13.35 -23.04
C ASP A 203 0.23 12.51 -22.50
N SER A 204 0.37 11.95 -21.29
CA SER A 204 -0.67 11.16 -20.63
C SER A 204 -1.70 12.07 -19.96
N SER A 205 -2.75 12.42 -20.71
CA SER A 205 -3.75 13.40 -20.29
C SER A 205 -4.50 13.02 -19.00
N ASN A 206 -4.84 11.75 -18.79
CA ASN A 206 -5.61 11.33 -17.61
C ASN A 206 -4.73 11.22 -16.36
N MET A 207 -3.47 10.82 -16.52
CA MET A 207 -2.44 10.85 -15.49
C MET A 207 -2.18 12.28 -15.01
N VAL A 208 -1.98 13.24 -15.91
CA VAL A 208 -1.80 14.66 -15.54
C VAL A 208 -3.00 15.18 -14.76
N ARG A 209 -4.23 14.85 -15.20
CA ARG A 209 -5.47 15.25 -14.51
C ARG A 209 -5.60 14.61 -13.11
N SER A 210 -5.24 13.34 -12.95
CA SER A 210 -5.29 12.66 -11.65
C SER A 210 -4.28 13.27 -10.68
N ILE A 211 -3.05 13.54 -11.12
CA ILE A 211 -2.04 14.24 -10.31
C ILE A 211 -2.57 15.61 -9.89
N GLY A 212 -3.12 16.40 -10.83
CA GLY A 212 -3.64 17.73 -10.51
C GLY A 212 -4.72 17.69 -9.43
N ALA A 213 -5.65 16.73 -9.50
CA ALA A 213 -6.68 16.55 -8.48
C ALA A 213 -6.09 16.11 -7.13
N LEU A 214 -5.13 15.18 -7.14
CA LEU A 214 -4.42 14.71 -5.96
C LEU A 214 -3.68 15.85 -5.26
N LEU A 215 -2.90 16.65 -5.99
CA LEU A 215 -2.18 17.80 -5.43
C LEU A 215 -3.14 18.81 -4.77
N LYS A 216 -4.26 19.11 -5.42
CA LYS A 216 -5.28 20.01 -4.85
C LYS A 216 -5.85 19.45 -3.54
N TYR A 217 -6.07 18.14 -3.50
CA TYR A 217 -6.57 17.47 -2.32
C TYR A 217 -5.57 17.54 -1.16
N LEU A 218 -4.30 17.23 -1.44
CA LEU A 218 -3.21 17.31 -0.48
C LEU A 218 -3.08 18.71 0.12
N ASP A 219 -3.09 19.75 -0.73
CA ASP A 219 -3.03 21.15 -0.29
C ASP A 219 -4.27 21.57 0.52
N LYS A 220 -5.46 21.10 0.13
CA LYS A 220 -6.73 21.43 0.83
C LYS A 220 -6.77 20.81 2.22
N LYS A 221 -6.28 19.58 2.37
CA LYS A 221 -6.24 18.86 3.65
C LYS A 221 -4.98 19.19 4.46
N ARG A 222 -4.02 19.94 3.89
CA ARG A 222 -2.74 20.31 4.50
C ARG A 222 -1.99 19.12 5.12
N ILE A 223 -2.04 17.97 4.46
CA ILE A 223 -1.53 16.72 5.03
C ILE A 223 -0.03 16.84 5.28
N GLY A 224 0.36 16.78 6.56
CA GLY A 224 1.75 16.87 7.00
C GLY A 224 2.32 18.29 7.13
N ILE A 225 1.57 19.34 6.76
CA ILE A 225 2.00 20.76 6.86
C ILE A 225 0.96 21.61 7.59
N GLU A 226 0.28 21.00 8.57
CA GLU A 226 -0.82 21.63 9.31
C GLU A 226 -0.37 22.90 10.04
N LEU A 227 0.90 22.97 10.45
CA LEU A 227 1.49 24.09 11.20
C LEU A 227 2.22 25.13 10.32
N GLU A 228 2.38 24.88 9.02
CA GLU A 228 3.06 25.82 8.10
C GLU A 228 2.12 26.90 7.56
N ASP A 229 2.68 27.96 6.97
CA ASP A 229 1.92 29.08 6.40
C ASP A 229 0.89 28.62 5.37
N ILE A 230 -0.24 29.34 5.29
CA ILE A 230 -1.40 29.01 4.44
C ILE A 230 -1.00 28.78 2.96
N GLY A 231 0.09 29.39 2.50
CA GLY A 231 0.61 29.28 1.14
C GLY A 231 1.58 28.12 0.87
N THR A 232 2.02 27.37 1.89
CA THR A 232 2.97 26.26 1.67
C THR A 232 2.24 25.03 1.14
N HIS A 233 2.84 24.40 0.12
CA HIS A 233 2.35 23.17 -0.50
C HIS A 233 2.92 21.94 0.19
N VAL A 234 2.21 20.82 0.15
CA VAL A 234 2.70 19.55 0.72
C VAL A 234 4.01 19.13 0.02
N PRO A 235 5.10 18.85 0.75
CA PRO A 235 6.37 18.53 0.09
C PRO A 235 6.30 17.16 -0.58
N ILE A 236 6.54 17.14 -1.90
CA ILE A 236 6.80 15.89 -2.63
C ILE A 236 8.30 15.65 -2.59
N LEU A 237 8.73 14.52 -2.03
CA LEU A 237 10.14 14.17 -1.87
C LEU A 237 10.68 13.39 -3.07
N SER A 238 9.84 12.56 -3.71
CA SER A 238 10.22 11.86 -4.94
C SER A 238 9.00 11.50 -5.78
N VAL A 239 9.22 11.38 -7.09
CA VAL A 239 8.21 10.90 -8.04
C VAL A 239 8.65 9.52 -8.54
N LYS A 240 7.79 8.52 -8.43
CA LYS A 240 8.01 7.17 -8.93
C LYS A 240 6.98 6.83 -10.00
N ARG A 241 7.38 6.03 -10.98
CA ARG A 241 6.47 5.48 -11.98
C ARG A 241 6.20 4.02 -11.62
N PHE A 242 4.96 3.60 -11.80
CA PHE A 242 4.62 2.17 -11.75
C PHE A 242 3.83 1.79 -12.99
N THR A 243 4.02 0.56 -13.42
CA THR A 243 3.34 -0.06 -14.57
C THR A 243 2.70 -1.36 -14.11
N LEU A 244 1.64 -1.75 -14.80
CA LEU A 244 1.01 -3.07 -14.60
C LEU A 244 1.58 -4.13 -15.55
N ASP A 245 2.42 -3.68 -16.49
CA ASP A 245 3.13 -4.55 -17.42
C ASP A 245 4.00 -5.56 -16.67
N ASN A 246 4.07 -6.77 -17.20
CA ASN A 246 4.85 -7.87 -16.62
C ASN A 246 4.45 -8.27 -15.20
N LEU A 247 3.23 -7.96 -14.75
CA LEU A 247 2.66 -8.48 -13.50
C LEU A 247 1.64 -9.59 -13.76
N LEU A 248 1.60 -10.58 -12.86
CA LEU A 248 0.54 -11.57 -12.82
C LEU A 248 -0.69 -10.96 -12.16
N LEU A 249 -1.78 -10.83 -12.94
CA LEU A 249 -3.07 -10.43 -12.42
C LEU A 249 -3.67 -11.62 -11.67
N MET A 250 -3.97 -11.42 -10.40
CA MET A 250 -4.67 -12.37 -9.56
C MET A 250 -5.90 -11.65 -9.00
N ASP A 251 -7.04 -12.33 -9.04
CA ASP A 251 -8.28 -11.84 -8.47
C ASP A 251 -8.34 -12.14 -6.96
N GLU A 252 -9.31 -11.54 -6.27
CA GLU A 252 -9.51 -11.74 -4.84
C GLU A 252 -9.74 -13.21 -4.49
N THR A 253 -10.47 -13.95 -5.33
CA THR A 253 -10.75 -15.36 -5.08
C THR A 253 -9.48 -16.21 -5.16
N ALA A 254 -8.55 -15.92 -6.07
CA ALA A 254 -7.24 -16.56 -6.09
C ALA A 254 -6.43 -16.23 -4.83
N PHE A 255 -6.36 -14.96 -4.41
CA PHE A 255 -5.65 -14.58 -3.18
C PHE A 255 -6.21 -15.30 -1.94
N SER A 256 -7.54 -15.45 -1.86
CA SER A 256 -8.23 -16.11 -0.76
C SER A 256 -8.11 -17.63 -0.77
N SER A 257 -8.36 -18.27 -1.92
CA SER A 257 -8.28 -19.73 -2.07
C SER A 257 -6.85 -20.26 -1.90
N LEU A 258 -5.85 -19.54 -2.41
CA LEU A 258 -4.44 -19.87 -2.23
C LEU A 258 -3.90 -19.43 -0.85
N ARG A 259 -4.71 -18.70 -0.06
CA ARG A 259 -4.33 -18.12 1.24
C ARG A 259 -2.96 -17.44 1.18
N ILE A 260 -2.77 -16.63 0.14
CA ILE A 260 -1.52 -15.85 -0.04
C ILE A 260 -1.33 -14.96 1.19
N PHE A 261 -2.43 -14.32 1.61
CA PHE A 261 -2.55 -13.61 2.89
C PHE A 261 -3.73 -14.20 3.66
N TYR A 262 -3.67 -14.12 4.98
CA TYR A 262 -4.79 -14.52 5.83
C TYR A 262 -4.73 -13.72 7.12
N ARG A 263 -5.78 -12.94 7.40
CA ARG A 263 -5.89 -12.22 8.68
C ARG A 263 -6.68 -13.07 9.65
N GLU A 264 -6.05 -13.42 10.76
CA GLU A 264 -6.74 -14.08 11.86
C GLU A 264 -7.26 -13.01 12.82
N ASN A 265 -8.58 -13.00 13.01
CA ASN A 265 -9.20 -12.09 13.96
C ASN A 265 -8.85 -12.53 15.38
N HIS A 266 -8.50 -11.55 16.21
CA HIS A 266 -8.21 -11.81 17.62
C HIS A 266 -9.46 -12.39 18.31
N PRO A 267 -9.35 -13.45 19.13
CA PRO A 267 -10.51 -14.11 19.76
C PRO A 267 -11.27 -13.21 20.76
N SER A 268 -10.67 -12.10 21.18
CA SER A 268 -11.36 -11.07 21.97
C SER A 268 -12.10 -10.08 21.07
N VAL A 269 -13.43 -10.15 21.11
CA VAL A 269 -14.37 -9.20 20.48
C VAL A 269 -14.15 -7.75 20.94
N TYR A 270 -13.58 -7.55 22.13
CA TYR A 270 -13.31 -6.22 22.71
C TYR A 270 -12.03 -5.54 22.17
N LYS A 271 -11.14 -6.28 21.50
CA LYS A 271 -9.98 -5.72 20.75
C LYS A 271 -10.23 -5.82 19.25
N GLY A 272 -11.44 -5.44 18.80
CA GLY A 272 -11.87 -5.53 17.40
C GLY A 272 -10.80 -4.99 16.42
N SER A 273 -10.74 -5.57 15.21
CA SER A 273 -9.95 -5.30 13.98
C SER A 273 -8.50 -4.77 14.08
N SER A 274 -8.19 -3.88 15.01
CA SER A 274 -6.89 -3.27 15.34
C SER A 274 -5.84 -4.27 15.85
N GLY A 275 -6.24 -5.51 16.14
CA GLY A 275 -5.34 -6.59 16.56
C GLY A 275 -5.28 -7.80 15.63
N SER A 276 -5.79 -7.69 14.39
CA SER A 276 -5.72 -8.80 13.43
C SER A 276 -4.26 -9.04 13.04
N LYS A 277 -3.78 -10.26 13.32
CA LYS A 277 -2.43 -10.68 12.95
C LYS A 277 -2.50 -11.49 11.67
N GLU A 278 -1.39 -11.50 10.93
CA GLU A 278 -1.22 -12.47 9.87
C GLU A 278 -1.31 -13.88 10.49
N GLY A 279 -2.32 -14.63 10.09
CA GLY A 279 -2.52 -16.02 10.49
C GLY A 279 -1.68 -16.95 9.62
N LEU A 280 -2.11 -18.20 9.50
CA LEU A 280 -1.43 -19.20 8.67
C LEU A 280 -1.67 -18.92 7.17
N SER A 281 -0.75 -18.17 6.57
CA SER A 281 -0.73 -17.83 5.14
C SER A 281 0.62 -18.14 4.48
N LEU A 282 0.66 -18.15 3.15
CA LEU A 282 1.90 -18.31 2.41
C LEU A 282 2.90 -17.17 2.71
N PHE A 283 2.40 -15.93 2.82
CA PHE A 283 3.21 -14.78 3.21
C PHE A 283 3.77 -14.94 4.63
N GLY A 284 2.95 -15.39 5.58
CA GLY A 284 3.37 -15.62 6.97
C GLY A 284 4.49 -16.66 7.07
N ILE A 285 4.43 -17.72 6.25
CA ILE A 285 5.47 -18.76 6.19
C ILE A 285 6.76 -18.21 5.55
N ALA A 286 6.65 -17.48 4.45
CA ALA A 286 7.81 -16.99 3.69
C ALA A 286 8.51 -15.78 4.33
N ASN A 287 7.82 -15.02 5.17
CA ASN A 287 8.34 -13.78 5.72
C ASN A 287 9.37 -14.01 6.84
N HIS A 288 10.65 -14.04 6.45
CA HIS A 288 11.81 -14.05 7.35
C HIS A 288 12.55 -12.70 7.43
N THR A 289 11.89 -11.63 6.99
CA THR A 289 12.52 -10.30 6.92
C THR A 289 12.86 -9.75 8.31
N ARG A 290 13.96 -8.99 8.36
CA ARG A 290 14.50 -8.43 9.61
C ARG A 290 14.35 -6.91 9.73
N SER A 291 13.66 -6.29 8.78
CA SER A 291 13.34 -4.86 8.81
C SER A 291 11.88 -4.65 8.40
N SER A 292 11.26 -3.59 8.90
CA SER A 292 9.89 -3.22 8.52
C SER A 292 9.78 -2.90 7.02
N LEU A 293 10.82 -2.29 6.44
CA LEU A 293 10.92 -2.04 5.01
C LEU A 293 10.97 -3.33 4.21
N GLY A 294 11.75 -4.33 4.67
CA GLY A 294 11.82 -5.65 4.06
C GLY A 294 10.47 -6.36 4.10
N HIS A 295 9.76 -6.30 5.24
CA HIS A 295 8.41 -6.85 5.38
C HIS A 295 7.43 -6.23 4.37
N LYS A 296 7.42 -4.89 4.27
CA LYS A 296 6.58 -4.16 3.28
C LYS A 296 6.93 -4.53 1.85
N LEU A 297 8.22 -4.62 1.51
CA LEU A 297 8.67 -5.00 0.17
C LEU A 297 8.30 -6.45 -0.18
N LEU A 298 8.45 -7.38 0.76
CA LEU A 298 8.07 -8.77 0.54
C LEU A 298 6.55 -8.91 0.38
N LYS A 299 5.77 -8.18 1.18
CA LYS A 299 4.31 -8.12 1.02
C LYS A 299 3.95 -7.63 -0.39
N LEU A 300 4.64 -6.58 -0.85
CA LEU A 300 4.48 -6.06 -2.21
C LEU A 300 4.80 -7.09 -3.29
N TRP A 301 5.85 -7.92 -3.13
CA TRP A 301 6.18 -8.98 -4.08
C TRP A 301 5.10 -10.08 -4.14
N PHE A 302 4.47 -10.39 -3.02
CA PHE A 302 3.35 -11.35 -2.96
C PHE A 302 2.07 -10.78 -3.57
N LEU A 303 1.83 -9.47 -3.43
CA LEU A 303 0.73 -8.77 -4.09
C LEU A 303 0.98 -8.58 -5.60
N ARG A 304 2.24 -8.52 -6.03
CA ARG A 304 2.65 -8.23 -7.42
C ARG A 304 3.64 -9.26 -7.96
N PRO A 305 3.21 -10.52 -8.21
CA PRO A 305 4.09 -11.51 -8.80
C PRO A 305 4.54 -11.07 -10.20
N LEU A 306 5.82 -11.22 -10.50
CA LEU A 306 6.40 -10.84 -11.78
C LEU A 306 6.19 -11.93 -12.84
N LYS A 307 6.00 -11.51 -14.10
CA LYS A 307 6.03 -12.37 -15.30
C LYS A 307 7.35 -12.27 -16.07
N ASP A 308 8.13 -11.22 -15.82
CA ASP A 308 9.39 -11.01 -16.53
C ASP A 308 10.44 -12.03 -16.09
N ILE A 309 10.83 -12.89 -17.03
CA ILE A 309 11.80 -13.96 -16.80
C ILE A 309 13.19 -13.39 -16.49
N GLY A 310 13.57 -12.26 -17.09
CA GLY A 310 14.87 -11.63 -16.84
C GLY A 310 15.03 -11.23 -15.38
N THR A 311 14.10 -10.40 -14.88
CA THR A 311 14.08 -9.98 -13.47
C THR A 311 13.94 -11.17 -12.52
N LEU A 312 13.16 -12.20 -12.88
CA LEU A 312 13.04 -13.41 -12.07
C LEU A 312 14.36 -14.16 -11.95
N SER A 313 15.09 -14.33 -13.06
CA SER A 313 16.42 -14.96 -13.07
C SER A 313 17.39 -14.19 -12.19
N GLU A 314 17.46 -12.87 -12.33
CA GLU A 314 18.35 -12.02 -11.50
C GLU A 314 18.07 -12.17 -10.00
N ARG A 315 16.78 -12.25 -9.61
CA ARG A 315 16.40 -12.49 -8.22
C ARG A 315 16.81 -13.88 -7.73
N LEU A 316 16.67 -14.91 -8.57
CA LEU A 316 17.08 -16.27 -8.24
C LEU A 316 18.59 -16.39 -8.12
N ASP A 317 19.35 -15.77 -9.02
CA ASP A 317 20.82 -15.72 -8.97
C ASP A 317 21.30 -15.05 -7.67
N ALA A 318 20.65 -13.95 -7.27
CA ALA A 318 20.92 -13.30 -5.99
C ALA A 318 20.62 -14.22 -4.79
N ILE A 319 19.50 -14.95 -4.83
CA ILE A 319 19.15 -15.93 -3.78
C ILE A 319 20.17 -17.07 -3.73
N GLU A 320 20.58 -17.61 -4.86
CA GLU A 320 21.60 -18.67 -4.94
C GLU A 320 22.93 -18.19 -4.34
N TYR A 321 23.37 -16.99 -4.72
CA TYR A 321 24.57 -16.37 -4.17
C TYR A 321 24.49 -16.18 -2.65
N LEU A 322 23.38 -15.65 -2.13
CA LEU A 322 23.19 -15.41 -0.70
C LEU A 322 22.97 -16.70 0.10
N SER A 323 22.47 -17.76 -0.52
CA SER A 323 22.24 -19.06 0.13
C SER A 323 23.51 -19.93 0.18
N SER A 324 24.57 -19.54 -0.51
CA SER A 324 25.84 -20.27 -0.50
C SER A 324 26.47 -20.28 0.90
N ILE A 325 26.87 -21.46 1.36
CA ILE A 325 27.49 -21.66 2.69
C ILE A 325 28.71 -20.75 2.90
N LYS A 326 29.45 -20.46 1.83
CA LYS A 326 30.63 -19.57 1.85
C LYS A 326 30.30 -18.14 2.28
N ASN A 327 29.09 -17.68 1.96
CA ASN A 327 28.66 -16.30 2.18
C ASN A 327 27.86 -16.15 3.49
N ASN A 328 27.64 -17.24 4.23
CA ASN A 328 26.74 -17.26 5.38
C ASN A 328 27.13 -16.25 6.48
N GLU A 329 28.43 -16.10 6.76
CA GLU A 329 28.92 -15.11 7.73
C GLU A 329 28.61 -13.68 7.27
N THR A 330 28.90 -13.36 6.00
CA THR A 330 28.59 -12.06 5.42
C THR A 330 27.08 -11.77 5.45
N VAL A 331 26.26 -12.77 5.12
CA VAL A 331 24.79 -12.65 5.17
C VAL A 331 24.30 -12.45 6.60
N ALA A 332 24.87 -13.14 7.58
CA ALA A 332 24.55 -12.94 8.99
C ALA A 332 24.86 -11.51 9.44
N SER A 333 26.06 -11.00 9.13
CA SER A 333 26.44 -9.62 9.44
C SER A 333 25.52 -8.60 8.75
N LEU A 334 25.23 -8.78 7.46
CA LEU A 334 24.29 -7.92 6.72
C LEU A 334 22.90 -7.93 7.36
N THR A 335 22.42 -9.12 7.72
CA THR A 335 21.10 -9.31 8.34
C THR A 335 21.02 -8.61 9.71
N ASP A 336 22.11 -8.59 10.47
CA ASP A 336 22.20 -7.86 11.73
C ASP A 336 22.22 -6.34 11.52
N CYS A 337 22.92 -5.85 10.50
CA CYS A 337 22.87 -4.43 10.12
C CYS A 337 21.44 -3.99 9.71
N LEU A 338 20.74 -4.81 8.91
CA LEU A 338 19.40 -4.50 8.42
C LEU A 338 18.36 -4.32 9.54
N LYS A 339 18.54 -4.95 10.70
CA LYS A 339 17.65 -4.78 11.86
C LYS A 339 17.61 -3.35 12.39
N ASN A 340 18.72 -2.63 12.25
CA ASN A 340 18.87 -1.28 12.78
C ASN A 340 18.32 -0.21 11.82
N ILE A 341 18.13 -0.56 10.54
CA ILE A 341 17.61 0.37 9.53
C ILE A 341 16.14 0.66 9.81
N LYS A 342 15.86 1.87 10.26
CA LYS A 342 14.50 2.42 10.43
C LYS A 342 13.95 2.95 9.09
N ASN A 343 12.69 3.37 9.08
CA ASN A 343 12.09 3.98 7.90
C ASN A 343 12.65 5.40 7.69
N ILE A 344 13.80 5.49 7.02
CA ILE A 344 14.48 6.76 6.71
C ILE A 344 13.55 7.72 5.94
N PRO A 345 12.82 7.30 4.88
CA PRO A 345 11.84 8.17 4.22
C PRO A 345 10.86 8.85 5.19
N ARG A 346 10.33 8.11 6.17
CA ARG A 346 9.43 8.68 7.18
C ARG A 346 10.11 9.72 8.06
N ILE A 347 11.34 9.46 8.46
CA ILE A 347 12.13 10.42 9.24
C ILE A 347 12.42 11.68 8.40
N LEU A 348 12.73 11.52 7.10
CA LEU A 348 12.96 12.65 6.19
C LEU A 348 11.69 13.48 5.96
N VAL A 349 10.51 12.85 5.86
CA VAL A 349 9.22 13.54 5.80
C VAL A 349 9.03 14.36 7.08
N ARG A 350 9.18 13.75 8.27
CA ARG A 350 9.08 14.46 9.55
C ARG A 350 10.11 15.58 9.69
N MET A 351 11.30 15.39 9.13
CA MET A 351 12.35 16.40 9.06
C MET A 351 11.94 17.58 8.21
N SER A 352 11.38 17.33 7.01
CA SER A 352 10.88 18.39 6.14
C SER A 352 9.72 19.17 6.77
N GLN A 353 8.98 18.55 7.69
CA GLN A 353 7.82 19.12 8.39
C GLN A 353 8.17 19.69 9.78
N SER A 354 9.44 19.73 10.17
CA SER A 354 9.91 20.17 11.50
C SER A 354 9.31 19.40 12.70
N HIS A 355 8.84 18.17 12.49
CA HIS A 355 8.21 17.30 13.51
C HIS A 355 9.14 16.18 14.03
N LEU A 356 10.46 16.38 13.96
CA LEU A 356 11.45 15.40 14.38
C LEU A 356 11.47 15.25 15.91
N SER A 357 11.38 14.01 16.39
CA SER A 357 11.65 13.69 17.79
C SER A 357 13.14 13.40 18.01
N ILE A 358 13.59 13.46 19.27
CA ILE A 358 14.97 13.06 19.65
C ILE A 358 15.24 11.60 19.28
N THR A 359 14.22 10.73 19.33
CA THR A 359 14.33 9.33 18.93
C THR A 359 14.56 9.15 17.43
N ASP A 360 14.02 10.04 16.57
CA ASP A 360 14.28 10.04 15.14
C ASP A 360 15.75 10.39 14.86
N TRP A 361 16.28 11.42 15.54
CA TRP A 361 17.69 11.80 15.44
C TRP A 361 18.64 10.68 15.88
N GLN A 362 18.32 10.01 16.98
CA GLN A 362 19.08 8.84 17.43
C GLN A 362 19.00 7.68 16.43
N SER A 363 17.88 7.53 15.72
CA SER A 363 17.68 6.49 14.70
C SER A 363 18.42 6.78 13.39
N LEU A 364 18.68 8.05 13.06
CA LEU A 364 19.51 8.44 11.93
C LEU A 364 21.01 8.32 12.22
N TYR A 365 21.40 8.51 13.48
CA TYR A 365 22.81 8.50 13.88
C TYR A 365 23.40 7.09 14.06
N LYS A 366 22.57 6.14 14.53
CA LYS A 366 22.95 4.73 14.66
C LYS A 366 23.00 4.03 13.32
#